data_AF-A0A9Q1DAD6-F1
#
_entry.id   AF-A0A9Q1DAD6-F1
#
_cell.length_a   1.000
_cell.length_b   1.000
_cell.length_c   1.000
_cell.angle_alpha   90.00
_cell.angle_beta   90.00
_cell.angle_gamma   90.00
#
_symmetry.space_group_name_H-M   'P 1'
#
loop_
_entity.id
_entity.type
_entity.pdbx_description
1 polymer ?
#
loop_
_entity_poly.entity_id
_entity_poly.type
_entity_poly.pdbx_seq_one_letter_code
_entity_poly.pdbx_strand_id
1 'polypeptide(L)'
;MEPQYEPPGEDGGPRRFSGCSGIWRRRHGHWAPRFRGPTRDGSGNSVRSDGTFLWGAKSPLPLPDAGPWIPEARDAPRSAHDPPGPRHGPPRVRLQPHVPPWDAWHGPLPQGPPPPQMQVQQAVPNRNQHAKKKKMADKILPQRIRDLVPESQAYMDLLTFERKLDQTIMRKRLDIQEALKRPIKQKRKLRIFISNTFNPAKADAEDGEGTVASWELRVEGRLLEDATVSKYEATKQKRKFSSFFKSLVIELDKDLYGPDNHLVEWHRTPNTQETDGFQVKRPGDVGVRCTVLLMLDYQPPQFKLDPRLARMLGIHTQTRPVIIQALWQYVKTHKLQDPHEREFITCDKYLQQIFETRRMKFSEIPQRLHALLMPPEPIIINHIISVDPNDQKKTACYDIDVEVDDTLKAQMNSFLLSTASQQEIAGLDHKIHETIETINQLKTQREFMLSFARDPQGFINDWLQSQCRDLKTMADVVGNPEEERMAEFYFQPWAQEAVCRYFYSKVQQRRRELEQALGIRNT
;
A
#
# COMPACT_ATOMS: atom_id res chain seq x y z
N MET A 1 -18.60 3.18 -41.00
CA MET A 1 -17.64 4.28 -41.12
C MET A 1 -17.28 4.39 -42.59
N GLU A 2 -17.46 5.56 -43.20
CA GLU A 2 -17.06 5.77 -44.61
C GLU A 2 -15.55 6.01 -44.71
N PRO A 3 -14.88 5.50 -45.77
CA PRO A 3 -13.46 5.71 -45.98
C PRO A 3 -13.18 7.16 -46.40
N GLN A 4 -12.25 7.82 -45.70
CA GLN A 4 -11.67 9.10 -46.15
C GLN A 4 -10.47 8.80 -47.05
N TYR A 5 -10.53 9.22 -48.31
CA TYR A 5 -9.41 9.22 -49.24
C TYR A 5 -8.75 10.61 -49.23
N GLU A 6 -7.47 10.70 -48.89
CA GLU A 6 -6.67 11.93 -49.04
C GLU A 6 -5.77 11.85 -50.28
N PRO A 7 -5.72 12.91 -51.13
CA PRO A 7 -4.73 13.05 -52.19
C PRO A 7 -3.40 13.64 -51.67
N PRO A 8 -2.27 13.43 -52.38
CA PRO A 8 -0.96 13.95 -51.97
C PRO A 8 -0.86 15.46 -52.23
N GLY A 9 -0.21 16.16 -51.30
CA GLY A 9 -0.12 17.62 -51.28
C GLY A 9 0.93 18.23 -52.21
N GLU A 10 0.73 19.52 -52.50
CA GLU A 10 1.73 20.44 -53.04
C GLU A 10 1.72 21.78 -52.28
N ASP A 11 2.90 22.37 -52.25
CA ASP A 11 3.39 23.51 -51.46
C ASP A 11 2.77 24.89 -51.76
N GLY A 12 2.89 25.80 -50.77
CA GLY A 12 3.22 27.19 -51.07
C GLY A 12 2.57 28.28 -50.22
N GLY A 13 3.36 28.92 -49.34
CA GLY A 13 3.24 30.37 -49.09
C GLY A 13 3.10 30.84 -47.64
N PRO A 14 3.95 31.78 -47.15
CA PRO A 14 4.03 32.16 -45.74
C PRO A 14 3.08 33.31 -45.38
N ARG A 15 2.58 33.34 -44.13
CA ARG A 15 2.00 34.55 -43.52
C ARG A 15 2.77 34.93 -42.25
N ARG A 16 3.38 36.11 -42.30
CA ARG A 16 3.89 36.88 -41.16
C ARG A 16 2.74 37.52 -40.40
N PHE A 17 2.88 37.62 -39.08
CA PHE A 17 2.50 38.67 -38.12
C PHE A 17 2.83 38.06 -36.73
N SER A 18 3.27 38.70 -35.65
CA SER A 18 3.93 39.96 -35.30
C SER A 18 3.86 40.04 -33.76
N GLY A 19 4.96 40.35 -33.06
CA GLY A 19 4.95 40.74 -31.63
C GLY A 19 4.73 39.59 -30.62
N CYS A 20 5.36 39.50 -29.45
CA CYS A 20 6.24 40.40 -28.75
C CYS A 20 7.24 39.56 -27.93
N SER A 21 8.48 39.99 -27.96
CA SER A 21 9.59 39.56 -27.12
C SER A 21 9.40 40.03 -25.68
N GLY A 22 9.63 39.15 -24.71
CA GLY A 22 9.66 39.45 -23.28
C GLY A 22 10.80 38.70 -22.61
N ILE A 23 11.93 39.37 -22.49
CA ILE A 23 13.19 38.91 -21.92
C ILE A 23 13.05 38.78 -20.39
N TRP A 24 13.46 37.64 -19.84
CA TRP A 24 13.62 37.42 -18.40
C TRP A 24 14.91 38.09 -17.91
N ARG A 25 14.81 38.97 -16.91
CA ARG A 25 15.98 39.52 -16.20
C ARG A 25 15.98 39.02 -14.76
N ARG A 26 17.03 38.29 -14.41
CA ARG A 26 17.33 37.80 -13.06
C ARG A 26 18.13 38.87 -12.31
N ARG A 27 17.67 39.33 -11.14
CA ARG A 27 18.54 39.95 -10.11
C ARG A 27 18.01 39.66 -8.70
N HIS A 28 18.91 39.06 -7.93
CA HIS A 28 19.12 39.13 -6.48
C HIS A 28 17.90 39.19 -5.54
N GLY A 29 17.73 38.08 -4.80
CA GLY A 29 17.85 38.08 -3.33
C GLY A 29 16.74 38.76 -2.52
N HIS A 30 16.09 37.93 -1.70
CA HIS A 30 15.14 38.25 -0.63
C HIS A 30 13.65 38.34 -1.00
N TRP A 31 12.93 37.36 -0.46
CA TRP A 31 11.48 37.31 -0.35
C TRP A 31 11.04 38.04 0.93
N ALA A 32 10.10 38.97 0.81
CA ALA A 32 9.32 39.49 1.94
C ALA A 32 7.83 39.54 1.53
N PRO A 33 6.90 39.02 2.35
CA PRO A 33 5.48 39.04 2.02
C PRO A 33 4.89 40.43 2.27
N ARG A 34 4.30 41.03 1.23
CA ARG A 34 3.58 42.31 1.33
C ARG A 34 2.09 42.04 1.55
N PHE A 35 1.63 42.22 2.79
CA PHE A 35 0.20 42.31 3.12
C PHE A 35 -0.39 43.59 2.51
N ARG A 36 -1.50 43.46 1.79
CA ARG A 36 -2.27 44.58 1.23
C ARG A 36 -3.54 44.74 2.07
N GLY A 37 -3.57 45.76 2.93
CA GLY A 37 -4.77 46.20 3.65
C GLY A 37 -5.61 47.18 2.84
N PRO A 38 -6.89 47.39 3.21
CA PRO A 38 -7.94 47.83 2.30
C PRO A 38 -8.19 49.34 2.28
N THR A 39 -8.73 49.81 1.15
CA THR A 39 -9.30 51.15 0.93
C THR A 39 -10.65 51.32 1.63
N ARG A 40 -10.88 52.54 2.09
CA ARG A 40 -11.99 53.02 2.92
C ARG A 40 -12.89 53.87 2.02
N ASP A 41 -14.19 53.62 2.01
CA ASP A 41 -15.24 54.58 1.61
C ASP A 41 -16.54 54.26 2.37
N GLY A 42 -17.27 55.30 2.74
CA GLY A 42 -18.32 55.27 3.77
C GLY A 42 -19.74 55.61 3.32
N SER A 43 -20.58 55.86 4.33
CA SER A 43 -22.01 56.27 4.34
C SER A 43 -23.02 55.15 4.06
N GLY A 44 -24.13 54.97 4.79
CA GLY A 44 -24.72 55.63 5.96
C GLY A 44 -26.13 55.06 6.25
N ASN A 45 -26.55 55.10 7.53
CA ASN A 45 -27.89 54.93 8.12
C ASN A 45 -28.62 53.58 7.98
N SER A 46 -29.51 53.13 8.87
CA SER A 46 -29.80 53.30 10.32
C SER A 46 -31.17 52.61 10.49
N VAL A 47 -31.29 51.48 11.20
CA VAL A 47 -32.49 51.11 11.98
C VAL A 47 -32.06 50.16 13.11
N ARG A 48 -32.42 50.54 14.34
CA ARG A 48 -32.36 49.72 15.55
C ARG A 48 -33.53 48.74 15.60
N SER A 49 -33.29 47.51 16.03
CA SER A 49 -34.28 46.73 16.78
C SER A 49 -33.57 45.62 17.57
N ASP A 50 -33.88 45.59 18.86
CA ASP A 50 -33.40 44.68 19.88
C ASP A 50 -33.52 43.21 19.51
N GLY A 51 -32.52 42.43 19.94
CA GLY A 51 -32.46 40.99 19.70
C GLY A 51 -31.22 40.38 20.34
N THR A 52 -31.11 40.48 21.67
CA THR A 52 -30.23 39.65 22.48
C THR A 52 -30.49 38.17 22.18
N PHE A 53 -29.62 37.54 21.39
CA PHE A 53 -29.53 36.09 21.27
C PHE A 53 -28.07 35.65 21.42
N LEU A 54 -27.84 35.05 22.58
CA LEU A 54 -26.61 34.41 23.03
C LEU A 54 -26.23 33.27 22.07
N TRP A 55 -25.05 33.36 21.47
CA TRP A 55 -24.42 32.20 20.84
C TRP A 55 -23.78 31.34 21.92
N GLY A 56 -24.32 30.13 22.05
CA GLY A 56 -23.89 29.11 23.01
C GLY A 56 -22.43 28.71 22.80
N ALA A 57 -21.59 29.14 23.74
CA ALA A 57 -20.35 28.46 24.07
C ALA A 57 -20.71 27.10 24.69
N LYS A 58 -20.44 26.02 23.95
CA LYS A 58 -20.45 24.66 24.51
C LYS A 58 -19.19 24.49 25.36
N SER A 59 -19.31 24.76 26.65
CA SER A 59 -18.37 24.25 27.65
C SER A 59 -18.80 22.85 28.12
N PRO A 60 -17.84 21.96 28.46
CA PRO A 60 -18.10 20.55 28.73
C PRO A 60 -18.72 20.32 30.12
N LEU A 61 -19.54 19.27 30.23
CA LEU A 61 -20.10 18.78 31.49
C LEU A 61 -18.99 18.33 32.47
N PRO A 62 -19.18 18.53 33.79
CA PRO A 62 -18.19 18.22 34.81
C PRO A 62 -18.15 16.73 35.14
N LEU A 63 -16.93 16.19 35.22
CA LEU A 63 -16.61 14.91 35.85
C LEU A 63 -16.59 15.11 37.37
N PRO A 64 -17.09 14.14 38.17
CA PRO A 64 -17.10 14.27 39.62
C PRO A 64 -15.71 14.07 40.22
N ASP A 65 -15.38 14.92 41.19
CA ASP A 65 -14.22 14.87 42.07
C ASP A 65 -14.06 13.48 42.73
N ALA A 66 -12.90 12.86 42.53
CA ALA A 66 -12.43 11.75 43.34
C ALA A 66 -11.06 12.13 43.91
N GLY A 67 -11.07 12.41 45.22
CA GLY A 67 -9.91 12.78 46.02
C GLY A 67 -8.90 11.65 46.24
N PRO A 68 -7.85 11.94 47.02
CA PRO A 68 -6.54 11.32 46.93
C PRO A 68 -6.43 9.94 47.58
N TRP A 69 -5.62 9.08 46.95
CA TRP A 69 -5.22 7.77 47.43
C TRP A 69 -4.19 7.88 48.56
N ILE A 70 -4.55 7.42 49.76
CA ILE A 70 -3.63 7.03 50.84
C ILE A 70 -4.07 5.64 51.34
N PRO A 71 -3.14 4.71 51.57
CA PRO A 71 -3.43 3.32 51.91
C PRO A 71 -3.66 3.16 53.41
N GLU A 72 -4.68 2.38 53.81
CA GLU A 72 -4.87 2.00 55.20
C GLU A 72 -5.09 0.48 55.32
N ALA A 73 -4.29 -0.10 56.21
CA ALA A 73 -4.38 -1.46 56.70
C ALA A 73 -5.18 -1.47 58.01
N ARG A 74 -5.96 -2.55 58.24
CA ARG A 74 -6.03 -3.30 59.51
C ARG A 74 -7.05 -4.46 59.45
N ASP A 75 -6.56 -5.65 59.79
CA ASP A 75 -7.07 -6.69 60.73
C ASP A 75 -8.58 -6.76 61.06
N ALA A 76 -9.24 -7.89 61.39
CA ALA A 76 -9.08 -9.36 61.52
C ALA A 76 -10.44 -9.83 62.18
N PRO A 77 -10.70 -11.06 62.73
CA PRO A 77 -9.97 -12.34 62.72
C PRO A 77 -10.86 -13.60 62.43
N ARG A 78 -10.23 -14.76 62.21
CA ARG A 78 -10.45 -16.03 62.95
C ARG A 78 -9.44 -17.11 62.52
N SER A 79 -8.59 -17.50 63.49
CA SER A 79 -7.58 -18.57 63.50
C SER A 79 -8.25 -19.97 63.55
N ALA A 80 -7.61 -21.14 63.43
CA ALA A 80 -6.22 -21.60 63.54
C ALA A 80 -6.10 -23.02 62.94
N HIS A 81 -4.93 -23.41 62.42
CA HIS A 81 -4.10 -24.53 62.92
C HIS A 81 -2.85 -24.73 62.02
N ASP A 82 -1.77 -25.15 62.66
CA ASP A 82 -0.34 -25.10 62.25
C ASP A 82 0.28 -26.52 62.50
N PRO A 83 1.60 -26.81 62.31
CA PRO A 83 2.19 -27.82 61.39
C PRO A 83 2.89 -29.02 62.11
N PRO A 84 3.86 -29.79 61.50
CA PRO A 84 5.30 -29.46 61.62
C PRO A 84 6.25 -30.01 60.49
N GLY A 85 7.57 -29.69 60.57
CA GLY A 85 8.69 -30.41 59.91
C GLY A 85 9.68 -30.98 60.96
N PRO A 86 10.98 -31.27 60.71
CA PRO A 86 11.70 -31.82 59.54
C PRO A 86 12.77 -32.93 59.88
N ARG A 87 13.49 -33.42 58.83
CA ARG A 87 14.94 -33.83 58.73
C ARG A 87 15.40 -35.31 58.54
N HIS A 88 16.38 -35.42 57.61
CA HIS A 88 17.51 -36.38 57.38
C HIS A 88 17.34 -37.58 56.39
N GLY A 89 18.31 -37.69 55.42
CA GLY A 89 18.36 -38.54 54.19
C GLY A 89 18.83 -40.00 54.36
N PRO A 90 19.54 -40.70 53.41
CA PRO A 90 20.06 -40.37 52.06
C PRO A 90 19.58 -41.37 50.94
N PRO A 91 20.10 -41.40 49.68
CA PRO A 91 19.40 -41.97 48.51
C PRO A 91 19.82 -43.40 48.12
N ARG A 92 18.92 -44.16 47.49
CA ARG A 92 19.24 -45.42 46.80
C ARG A 92 18.56 -45.55 45.44
N VAL A 93 19.40 -45.74 44.43
CA VAL A 93 19.12 -46.14 43.05
C VAL A 93 18.58 -47.57 43.02
N ARG A 94 17.57 -47.85 42.19
CA ARG A 94 17.13 -49.22 41.89
C ARG A 94 17.16 -49.51 40.39
N LEU A 95 18.00 -50.47 40.05
CA LEU A 95 18.15 -51.15 38.75
C LEU A 95 16.93 -52.02 38.44
N GLN A 96 16.65 -52.23 37.15
CA GLN A 96 15.98 -53.43 36.64
C GLN A 96 16.63 -53.91 35.33
N PRO A 97 16.51 -55.21 35.00
CA PRO A 97 17.57 -56.00 34.37
C PRO A 97 17.26 -56.45 32.93
N HIS A 98 18.28 -57.05 32.31
CA HIS A 98 18.35 -57.53 30.93
C HIS A 98 18.32 -59.08 30.84
N VAL A 99 17.98 -59.62 29.65
CA VAL A 99 18.36 -60.91 28.96
C VAL A 99 17.19 -61.89 28.57
N PRO A 100 17.31 -62.80 27.54
CA PRO A 100 16.96 -62.61 26.10
C PRO A 100 16.18 -63.84 25.49
N PRO A 101 16.47 -64.41 24.28
CA PRO A 101 15.95 -64.11 22.92
C PRO A 101 15.20 -65.27 22.21
N TRP A 102 14.50 -65.03 21.09
CA TRP A 102 14.30 -66.02 19.99
C TRP A 102 13.85 -65.38 18.67
N ASP A 103 14.19 -66.08 17.58
CA ASP A 103 14.17 -65.74 16.14
C ASP A 103 12.79 -65.64 15.46
N ALA A 104 12.75 -64.99 14.27
CA ALA A 104 12.27 -65.55 12.99
C ALA A 104 11.41 -64.62 12.08
N TRP A 105 12.05 -64.14 11.01
CA TRP A 105 11.61 -64.02 9.59
C TRP A 105 10.33 -63.26 9.18
N HIS A 106 10.49 -62.21 8.34
CA HIS A 106 9.92 -62.05 6.98
C HIS A 106 10.55 -60.79 6.28
N GLY A 107 11.07 -60.91 5.04
CA GLY A 107 11.68 -59.83 4.22
C GLY A 107 10.65 -59.01 3.39
N PRO A 108 10.97 -58.32 2.25
CA PRO A 108 12.26 -58.07 1.55
C PRO A 108 12.54 -56.61 0.99
N LEU A 109 13.82 -56.31 0.64
CA LEU A 109 14.40 -55.45 -0.44
C LEU A 109 14.06 -53.92 -0.58
N PRO A 110 14.76 -53.11 -1.43
CA PRO A 110 16.20 -52.80 -1.52
C PRO A 110 16.53 -51.27 -1.49
N GLN A 111 17.81 -50.95 -1.33
CA GLN A 111 18.39 -49.60 -1.14
C GLN A 111 18.38 -48.71 -2.40
N GLY A 112 18.04 -47.42 -2.23
CA GLY A 112 18.27 -46.34 -3.21
C GLY A 112 19.49 -45.48 -2.85
N PRO A 113 20.07 -44.74 -3.82
CA PRO A 113 21.33 -44.01 -3.65
C PRO A 113 21.19 -42.76 -2.76
N PRO A 114 22.28 -42.28 -2.11
CA PRO A 114 22.19 -41.17 -1.17
C PRO A 114 22.07 -39.80 -1.88
N PRO A 115 21.38 -38.82 -1.28
CA PRO A 115 21.29 -37.45 -1.81
C PRO A 115 22.56 -36.63 -1.50
N PRO A 116 22.85 -35.56 -2.27
CA PRO A 116 24.09 -34.80 -2.18
C PRO A 116 24.17 -33.94 -0.91
N GLN A 117 25.37 -33.89 -0.30
CA GLN A 117 25.70 -33.08 0.87
C GLN A 117 25.61 -31.58 0.55
N MET A 118 24.66 -30.88 1.17
CA MET A 118 24.72 -29.43 1.36
C MET A 118 25.69 -29.12 2.51
N GLN A 119 26.74 -28.35 2.21
CA GLN A 119 27.61 -27.71 3.22
C GLN A 119 26.77 -26.74 4.06
N VAL A 120 26.58 -27.07 5.33
CA VAL A 120 26.05 -26.15 6.34
C VAL A 120 27.18 -25.21 6.74
N GLN A 121 27.18 -24.00 6.20
CA GLN A 121 27.98 -22.89 6.72
C GLN A 121 27.47 -22.56 8.13
N GLN A 122 28.31 -22.78 9.13
CA GLN A 122 28.05 -22.38 10.50
C GLN A 122 27.99 -20.85 10.57
N ALA A 123 26.76 -20.31 10.66
CA ALA A 123 26.55 -18.92 11.03
C ALA A 123 26.87 -18.74 12.52
N VAL A 124 27.93 -18.01 12.80
CA VAL A 124 28.24 -17.50 14.14
C VAL A 124 27.07 -16.63 14.58
N PRO A 125 26.42 -16.87 15.75
CA PRO A 125 25.33 -16.04 16.19
C PRO A 125 25.89 -14.68 16.59
N ASN A 126 25.73 -13.70 15.69
CA ASN A 126 26.01 -12.31 15.97
C ASN A 126 25.07 -11.85 17.09
N ARG A 127 25.60 -11.76 18.32
CA ARG A 127 24.95 -11.19 19.49
C ARG A 127 24.89 -9.67 19.34
N ASN A 128 24.24 -9.20 18.28
CA ASN A 128 23.85 -7.81 18.18
C ASN A 128 22.66 -7.62 19.11
N GLN A 129 22.93 -6.90 20.19
CA GLN A 129 21.95 -6.37 21.11
C GLN A 129 20.74 -5.87 20.32
N HIS A 130 19.54 -6.18 20.80
CA HIS A 130 18.33 -5.46 20.42
C HIS A 130 18.60 -3.97 20.66
N ALA A 131 19.03 -3.25 19.62
CA ALA A 131 19.00 -1.80 19.60
C ALA A 131 17.53 -1.44 19.81
N LYS A 132 17.20 -0.99 21.03
CA LYS A 132 15.87 -0.51 21.38
C LYS A 132 15.45 0.43 20.26
N LYS A 133 14.29 0.17 19.63
CA LYS A 133 13.74 1.05 18.59
C LYS A 133 13.80 2.49 19.13
N LYS A 134 14.62 3.31 18.48
CA LYS A 134 14.91 4.70 18.88
C LYS A 134 13.58 5.46 18.96
N LYS A 135 13.30 6.08 20.11
CA LYS A 135 12.01 6.71 20.39
C LYS A 135 12.06 8.18 20.06
N MET A 136 10.91 8.76 19.71
CA MET A 136 10.81 10.21 19.47
C MET A 136 11.26 11.04 20.68
N ALA A 137 11.09 10.51 21.89
CA ALA A 137 11.57 11.14 23.13
C ALA A 137 13.10 11.33 23.15
N ASP A 138 13.85 10.45 22.46
CA ASP A 138 15.31 10.48 22.41
C ASP A 138 15.83 11.60 21.48
N LYS A 139 14.93 12.22 20.68
CA LYS A 139 15.22 13.41 19.87
C LYS A 139 14.88 14.73 20.58
N ILE A 140 14.26 14.72 21.75
CA ILE A 140 13.78 15.94 22.42
C ILE A 140 14.82 16.46 23.42
N LEU A 141 15.13 17.76 23.35
CA LEU A 141 16.00 18.41 24.33
C LEU A 141 15.29 18.61 25.68
N PRO A 142 15.95 18.34 26.83
CA PRO A 142 15.38 18.59 28.15
C PRO A 142 15.00 20.06 28.34
N GLN A 143 13.90 20.34 29.07
CA GLN A 143 13.41 21.70 29.31
C GLN A 143 14.49 22.62 29.88
N ARG A 144 15.27 22.14 30.86
CA ARG A 144 16.35 22.94 31.46
C ARG A 144 17.45 23.35 30.47
N ILE A 145 17.72 22.55 29.43
CA ILE A 145 18.63 22.96 28.35
C ILE A 145 17.95 23.99 27.45
N ARG A 146 16.64 23.83 27.22
CA ARG A 146 15.87 24.76 26.40
C ARG A 146 15.80 26.16 26.98
N ASP A 147 15.67 26.27 28.30
CA ASP A 147 15.62 27.55 29.00
C ASP A 147 16.99 28.26 29.02
N LEU A 148 18.10 27.51 28.87
CA LEU A 148 19.47 28.03 28.90
C LEU A 148 19.98 28.47 27.52
N VAL A 149 19.52 27.83 26.44
CA VAL A 149 20.02 28.04 25.08
C VAL A 149 18.85 28.43 24.16
N PRO A 150 18.76 29.70 23.70
CA PRO A 150 17.61 30.18 22.93
C PRO A 150 17.47 29.48 21.56
N GLU A 151 18.56 29.04 20.94
CA GLU A 151 18.57 28.32 19.66
C GLU A 151 17.92 26.94 19.76
N SER A 152 17.75 26.40 20.98
CA SER A 152 17.06 25.13 21.21
C SER A 152 15.60 25.15 20.70
N GLN A 153 14.96 26.32 20.69
CA GLN A 153 13.60 26.48 20.16
C GLN A 153 13.56 26.25 18.65
N ALA A 154 14.55 26.76 17.91
CA ALA A 154 14.65 26.54 16.47
C ALA A 154 14.81 25.04 16.13
N TYR A 155 15.58 24.30 16.94
CA TYR A 155 15.68 22.84 16.81
C TYR A 155 14.32 22.13 17.05
N MET A 156 13.58 22.54 18.08
CA MET A 156 12.24 21.98 18.35
C MET A 156 11.22 22.28 17.24
N ASP A 157 11.32 23.46 16.62
CA ASP A 157 10.50 23.84 15.47
C ASP A 157 10.85 23.00 14.24
N LEU A 158 12.15 22.73 13.99
CA LEU A 158 12.60 21.81 12.95
C LEU A 158 12.05 20.39 13.15
N LEU A 159 12.07 19.84 14.37
CA LEU A 159 11.45 18.53 14.67
C LEU A 159 9.93 18.53 14.43
N THR A 160 9.27 19.66 14.64
CA THR A 160 7.83 19.79 14.39
C THR A 160 7.54 19.87 12.89
N PHE A 161 8.37 20.59 12.16
CA PHE A 161 8.31 20.65 10.70
C PHE A 161 8.60 19.30 10.06
N GLU A 162 9.67 18.61 10.47
CA GLU A 162 10.03 17.24 10.06
C GLU A 162 8.82 16.29 10.21
N ARG A 163 8.19 16.26 11.40
CA ARG A 163 7.00 15.43 11.64
C ARG A 163 5.87 15.72 10.67
N LYS A 164 5.59 16.99 10.36
CA LYS A 164 4.54 17.38 9.40
C LYS A 164 4.92 16.99 7.96
N LEU A 165 6.19 17.15 7.61
CA LEU A 165 6.72 16.79 6.30
C LEU A 165 6.61 15.27 6.08
N ASP A 166 7.09 14.46 7.03
CA ASP A 166 7.04 13.00 6.96
C ASP A 166 5.60 12.48 6.89
N GLN A 167 4.69 13.05 7.67
CA GLN A 167 3.26 12.73 7.59
C GLN A 167 2.68 13.03 6.21
N THR A 168 3.09 14.14 5.59
CA THR A 168 2.63 14.54 4.26
C THR A 168 3.21 13.61 3.19
N ILE A 169 4.51 13.30 3.27
CA ILE A 169 5.19 12.38 2.36
C ILE A 169 4.55 11.00 2.44
N MET A 170 4.35 10.46 3.65
CA MET A 170 3.74 9.14 3.84
C MET A 170 2.30 9.10 3.32
N ARG A 171 1.51 10.15 3.60
CA ARG A 171 0.15 10.27 3.05
C ARG A 171 0.17 10.29 1.53
N LYS A 172 1.02 11.11 0.91
CA LYS A 172 1.15 11.17 -0.55
C LYS A 172 1.65 9.87 -1.15
N ARG A 173 2.54 9.16 -0.47
CA ARG A 173 2.98 7.83 -0.87
C ARG A 173 1.81 6.83 -0.92
N LEU A 174 0.96 6.84 0.12
CA LEU A 174 -0.25 6.00 0.16
C LEU A 174 -1.28 6.42 -0.90
N ASP A 175 -1.48 7.72 -1.10
CA ASP A 175 -2.37 8.26 -2.16
C ASP A 175 -1.90 7.77 -3.54
N ILE A 176 -0.59 7.81 -3.81
CA ILE A 176 0.02 7.33 -5.07
C ILE A 176 -0.16 5.81 -5.20
N GLN A 177 0.07 5.04 -4.13
CA GLN A 177 -0.16 3.59 -4.14
C GLN A 177 -1.62 3.23 -4.43
N GLU A 178 -2.58 3.96 -3.84
CA GLU A 178 -4.00 3.74 -4.09
C GLU A 178 -4.39 4.14 -5.53
N ALA A 179 -3.88 5.28 -6.02
CA ALA A 179 -4.10 5.71 -7.39
C ALA A 179 -3.53 4.70 -8.41
N LEU A 180 -2.38 4.10 -8.14
CA LEU A 180 -1.78 3.08 -9.02
C LEU A 180 -2.61 1.78 -9.11
N LYS A 181 -3.45 1.46 -8.12
CA LYS A 181 -4.39 0.32 -8.20
C LYS A 181 -5.50 0.55 -9.22
N ARG A 182 -5.77 1.82 -9.56
CA ARG A 182 -6.78 2.23 -10.54
C ARG A 182 -6.10 3.02 -11.67
N PRO A 183 -5.30 2.33 -12.51
CA PRO A 183 -4.54 3.00 -13.55
C PRO A 183 -5.48 3.76 -14.48
N ILE A 184 -5.19 5.04 -14.68
CA ILE A 184 -5.93 5.90 -15.59
C ILE A 184 -5.52 5.51 -17.01
N LYS A 185 -6.51 5.26 -17.86
CA LYS A 185 -6.32 4.98 -19.28
C LYS A 185 -6.61 6.26 -20.07
N GLN A 186 -5.79 6.53 -21.06
CA GLN A 186 -6.00 7.61 -22.01
C GLN A 186 -6.50 7.03 -23.33
N LYS A 187 -7.53 7.63 -23.93
CA LYS A 187 -7.98 7.27 -25.28
C LYS A 187 -7.06 7.93 -26.30
N ARG A 188 -6.58 7.14 -27.27
CA ARG A 188 -5.76 7.59 -28.39
C ARG A 188 -6.26 6.97 -29.68
N LYS A 189 -5.97 7.61 -30.81
CA LYS A 189 -6.31 7.09 -32.13
C LYS A 189 -5.25 6.12 -32.63
N LEU A 190 -5.64 4.89 -32.92
CA LEU A 190 -4.86 3.92 -33.68
C LEU A 190 -5.32 3.96 -35.14
N ARG A 191 -4.42 4.30 -36.05
CA ARG A 191 -4.67 4.28 -37.49
C ARG A 191 -4.31 2.91 -38.04
N ILE A 192 -5.24 2.30 -38.76
CA ILE A 192 -5.11 1.00 -39.42
C ILE A 192 -5.03 1.23 -40.91
N PHE A 193 -4.04 0.63 -41.54
CA PHE A 193 -3.79 0.67 -42.97
C PHE A 193 -4.10 -0.71 -43.56
N ILE A 194 -4.99 -0.74 -44.55
CA ILE A 194 -5.26 -1.94 -45.33
C ILE A 194 -4.87 -1.65 -46.77
N SER A 195 -3.91 -2.41 -47.28
CA SER A 195 -3.41 -2.29 -48.64
C SER A 195 -3.26 -3.67 -49.26
N ASN A 196 -3.49 -3.77 -50.56
CA ASN A 196 -3.25 -5.00 -51.31
C ASN A 196 -2.36 -4.77 -52.52
N THR A 197 -1.50 -5.75 -52.80
CA THR A 197 -0.61 -5.78 -53.96
C THR A 197 -0.93 -7.02 -54.78
N PHE A 198 -1.01 -6.89 -56.10
CA PHE A 198 -1.22 -8.01 -57.01
C PHE A 198 0.04 -8.29 -57.83
N ASN A 199 0.49 -9.54 -57.82
CA ASN A 199 1.64 -10.04 -58.54
C ASN A 199 1.15 -10.92 -59.70
N PRO A 200 1.23 -10.45 -60.96
CA PRO A 200 0.79 -11.23 -62.11
C PRO A 200 1.70 -12.44 -62.33
N ALA A 201 1.16 -13.48 -62.97
CA ALA A 201 1.94 -14.64 -63.37
C ALA A 201 3.01 -14.25 -64.40
N LYS A 202 4.25 -14.73 -64.24
CA LYS A 202 5.29 -14.60 -65.28
C LYS A 202 5.41 -15.93 -66.03
N ALA A 203 5.28 -15.86 -67.35
CA ALA A 203 5.31 -17.03 -68.22
C ALA A 203 6.71 -17.57 -68.52
N ASP A 204 7.78 -16.83 -68.23
CA ASP A 204 9.15 -17.23 -68.61
C ASP A 204 10.13 -17.11 -67.44
N ALA A 205 10.49 -18.26 -66.86
CA ALA A 205 11.75 -18.45 -66.16
C ALA A 205 12.55 -19.47 -66.95
N GLU A 206 13.78 -19.12 -67.37
CA GLU A 206 14.69 -20.02 -68.12
C GLU A 206 15.05 -21.31 -67.33
N ASP A 207 14.66 -21.40 -66.06
CA ASP A 207 14.81 -22.57 -65.16
C ASP A 207 13.51 -23.37 -64.91
N GLY A 208 12.45 -23.18 -65.70
CA GLY A 208 11.32 -24.15 -65.77
C GLY A 208 10.27 -24.09 -64.65
N GLU A 209 10.31 -23.12 -63.75
CA GLU A 209 9.27 -22.91 -62.73
C GLU A 209 8.47 -21.62 -63.02
N GLY A 210 7.35 -21.74 -63.74
CA GLY A 210 6.43 -20.62 -63.97
C GLY A 210 5.82 -20.12 -62.66
N THR A 211 5.67 -18.79 -62.50
CA THR A 211 5.12 -18.21 -61.27
C THR A 211 3.61 -18.02 -61.39
N VAL A 212 2.85 -18.56 -60.42
CA VAL A 212 1.39 -18.42 -60.36
C VAL A 212 0.99 -17.00 -59.91
N ALA A 213 -0.06 -16.44 -60.52
CA ALA A 213 -0.61 -15.15 -60.13
C ALA A 213 -1.02 -15.18 -58.65
N SER A 214 -0.66 -14.13 -57.90
CA SER A 214 -0.93 -14.08 -56.47
C SER A 214 -1.20 -12.66 -56.01
N TRP A 215 -2.02 -12.53 -54.98
CA TRP A 215 -2.22 -11.28 -54.29
C TRP A 215 -1.63 -11.35 -52.88
N GLU A 216 -1.36 -10.17 -52.34
CA GLU A 216 -0.86 -9.96 -51.00
C GLU A 216 -1.69 -8.88 -50.31
N LEU A 217 -2.26 -9.20 -49.16
CA LEU A 217 -2.98 -8.28 -48.30
C LEU A 217 -2.10 -7.91 -47.09
N ARG A 218 -1.97 -6.62 -46.81
CA ARG A 218 -1.29 -6.10 -45.62
C ARG A 218 -2.28 -5.35 -44.75
N VAL A 219 -2.30 -5.72 -43.47
CA VAL A 219 -3.04 -5.03 -42.41
C VAL A 219 -2.02 -4.53 -41.40
N GLU A 220 -1.73 -3.24 -41.44
CA GLU A 220 -0.74 -2.58 -40.59
C GLU A 220 -1.42 -1.55 -39.69
N GLY A 221 -0.76 -1.10 -38.63
CA GLY A 221 -1.28 0.03 -37.90
C GLY A 221 -0.25 0.79 -37.08
N ARG A 222 -0.61 2.04 -36.79
CA ARG A 222 0.25 2.99 -36.07
C ARG A 222 -0.58 3.83 -35.12
N LEU A 223 -0.13 3.92 -33.87
CA LEU A 223 -0.71 4.84 -32.91
C LEU A 223 -0.39 6.27 -33.34
N LEU A 224 -1.43 7.10 -33.48
CA LEU A 224 -1.26 8.51 -33.80
C LEU A 224 -0.72 9.25 -32.57
N GLU A 225 0.32 10.05 -32.80
CA GLU A 225 0.93 10.87 -31.76
C GLU A 225 0.11 12.15 -31.58
N ASP A 226 -0.08 12.54 -30.32
CA ASP A 226 -0.67 13.83 -30.00
C ASP A 226 0.39 14.91 -30.19
N ALA A 227 0.10 15.95 -30.98
CA ALA A 227 1.07 16.94 -31.46
C ALA A 227 1.74 17.75 -30.32
N THR A 228 1.28 17.59 -29.09
CA THR A 228 1.73 18.27 -27.88
C THR A 228 2.83 17.52 -27.12
N VAL A 229 3.06 16.23 -27.42
CA VAL A 229 4.06 15.42 -26.72
C VAL A 229 5.41 15.50 -27.44
N SER A 230 6.48 15.78 -26.69
CA SER A 230 7.84 15.95 -27.24
C SER A 230 8.30 14.68 -27.98
N LYS A 231 8.84 14.82 -29.20
CA LYS A 231 9.34 13.71 -30.06
C LYS A 231 10.26 12.70 -29.33
N TYR A 232 10.95 13.15 -28.28
CA TYR A 232 11.86 12.32 -27.48
C TYR A 232 11.14 11.29 -26.59
N GLU A 233 9.96 11.62 -26.05
CA GLU A 233 9.14 10.68 -25.26
C GLU A 233 8.39 9.69 -26.16
N ALA A 234 7.93 10.14 -27.33
CA ALA A 234 7.23 9.32 -28.31
C ALA A 234 8.05 8.11 -28.81
N THR A 235 9.38 8.25 -28.87
CA THR A 235 10.27 7.21 -29.40
C THR A 235 10.46 6.03 -28.44
N LYS A 236 10.30 6.24 -27.11
CA LYS A 236 10.46 5.18 -26.09
C LYS A 236 9.19 4.33 -25.87
N GLN A 237 8.03 4.76 -26.36
CA GLN A 237 6.73 4.12 -26.09
C GLN A 237 5.98 3.72 -27.36
N LYS A 238 6.70 3.31 -28.42
CA LYS A 238 6.06 2.70 -29.59
C LYS A 238 5.51 1.31 -29.23
N ARG A 239 4.25 1.28 -28.77
CA ARG A 239 3.46 0.06 -28.71
C ARG A 239 3.22 -0.44 -30.13
N LYS A 240 3.44 -1.74 -30.31
CA LYS A 240 3.22 -2.43 -31.59
C LYS A 240 1.74 -2.54 -31.92
N PHE A 241 1.40 -2.57 -33.21
CA PHE A 241 0.02 -2.72 -33.69
C PHE A 241 -0.69 -3.93 -33.07
N SER A 242 -0.06 -5.11 -33.11
CA SER A 242 -0.63 -6.33 -32.56
C SER A 242 -0.95 -6.22 -31.07
N SER A 243 -0.24 -5.36 -30.31
CA SER A 243 -0.38 -5.19 -28.85
C SER A 243 -1.73 -4.65 -28.39
N PHE A 244 -2.57 -4.19 -29.33
CA PHE A 244 -3.92 -3.68 -29.06
C PHE A 244 -5.02 -4.72 -29.29
N PHE A 245 -4.68 -5.88 -29.88
CA PHE A 245 -5.66 -6.88 -30.28
C PHE A 245 -5.43 -8.21 -29.58
N LYS A 246 -6.53 -8.83 -29.17
CA LYS A 246 -6.56 -10.20 -28.67
C LYS A 246 -6.57 -11.19 -29.83
N SER A 247 -7.22 -10.82 -30.92
CA SER A 247 -7.31 -11.65 -32.12
C SER A 247 -7.61 -10.81 -33.36
N LEU A 248 -7.18 -11.31 -34.51
CA LEU A 248 -7.46 -10.78 -35.84
C LEU A 248 -7.90 -11.96 -36.70
N VAL A 249 -9.00 -11.79 -37.44
CA VAL A 249 -9.50 -12.79 -38.38
C VAL A 249 -9.72 -12.12 -39.72
N ILE A 250 -9.21 -12.74 -40.79
CA ILE A 250 -9.46 -12.32 -42.18
C ILE A 250 -10.29 -13.43 -42.81
N GLU A 251 -11.54 -13.08 -43.14
CA GLU A 251 -12.46 -13.93 -43.86
C GLU A 251 -12.42 -13.54 -45.34
N LEU A 252 -12.09 -14.49 -46.20
CA LEU A 252 -12.09 -14.39 -47.65
C LEU A 252 -13.39 -14.99 -48.21
N ASP A 253 -13.64 -14.78 -49.49
CA ASP A 253 -14.79 -15.36 -50.17
C ASP A 253 -14.73 -16.91 -50.14
N LYS A 254 -15.70 -17.52 -49.47
CA LYS A 254 -15.80 -18.96 -49.23
C LYS A 254 -15.95 -19.76 -50.52
N ASP A 255 -16.59 -19.19 -51.53
CA ASP A 255 -16.83 -19.88 -52.80
C ASP A 255 -15.53 -19.98 -53.62
N LEU A 256 -14.59 -19.03 -53.45
CA LEU A 256 -13.30 -19.03 -54.13
C LEU A 256 -12.24 -19.91 -53.44
N TYR A 257 -12.18 -19.87 -52.10
CA TYR A 257 -11.10 -20.54 -51.34
C TYR A 257 -11.55 -21.82 -50.62
N GLY A 258 -12.83 -22.15 -50.65
CA GLY A 258 -13.39 -23.31 -49.97
C GLY A 258 -13.42 -23.17 -48.45
N PRO A 259 -14.02 -24.16 -47.75
CA PRO A 259 -14.27 -24.08 -46.32
C PRO A 259 -12.99 -24.04 -45.46
N ASP A 260 -11.88 -24.58 -45.95
CA ASP A 260 -10.67 -24.73 -45.12
C ASP A 260 -9.65 -23.59 -45.31
N ASN A 261 -9.67 -22.88 -46.45
CA ASN A 261 -8.66 -21.85 -46.76
C ASN A 261 -9.20 -20.41 -46.77
N HIS A 262 -10.52 -20.22 -46.63
CA HIS A 262 -11.13 -18.89 -46.62
C HIS A 262 -10.88 -18.10 -45.32
N LEU A 263 -10.42 -18.73 -44.24
CA LEU A 263 -10.16 -18.07 -42.97
C LEU A 263 -8.67 -18.00 -42.66
N VAL A 264 -8.21 -16.83 -42.23
CA VAL A 264 -6.89 -16.64 -41.65
C VAL A 264 -7.05 -16.03 -40.27
N GLU A 265 -6.68 -16.80 -39.24
CA GLU A 265 -6.88 -16.42 -37.85
C GLU A 265 -5.54 -16.21 -37.15
N TRP A 266 -5.45 -15.12 -36.40
CA TRP A 266 -4.38 -14.88 -35.46
C TRP A 266 -4.97 -14.67 -34.07
N HIS A 267 -4.44 -15.42 -33.10
CA HIS A 267 -4.80 -15.28 -31.69
C HIS A 267 -3.56 -14.96 -30.87
N ARG A 268 -3.71 -13.98 -29.98
CA ARG A 268 -2.70 -13.64 -28.99
C ARG A 268 -2.55 -14.79 -27.98
N THR A 269 -1.32 -15.20 -27.76
CA THR A 269 -0.89 -16.11 -26.70
C THR A 269 0.11 -15.40 -25.80
N PRO A 270 0.38 -15.90 -24.58
CA PRO A 270 1.35 -15.28 -23.67
C PRO A 270 2.77 -15.11 -24.25
N ASN A 271 3.14 -15.94 -25.24
CA ASN A 271 4.46 -15.94 -25.86
C ASN A 271 4.48 -15.28 -27.25
N THR A 272 3.37 -14.65 -27.67
CA THR A 272 3.27 -14.06 -29.01
C THR A 272 4.22 -12.87 -29.14
N GLN A 273 5.06 -12.89 -30.19
CA GLN A 273 5.88 -11.74 -30.55
C GLN A 273 5.01 -10.64 -31.17
N GLU A 274 5.21 -9.41 -30.71
CA GLU A 274 4.42 -8.27 -31.16
C GLU A 274 4.95 -7.71 -32.50
N THR A 275 4.04 -7.44 -33.44
CA THR A 275 4.33 -6.96 -34.79
C THR A 275 3.53 -5.68 -35.11
N ASP A 276 4.01 -4.89 -36.07
CA ASP A 276 3.32 -3.67 -36.53
C ASP A 276 2.30 -3.93 -37.67
N GLY A 277 2.22 -5.18 -38.15
CA GLY A 277 1.27 -5.57 -39.18
C GLY A 277 1.27 -7.07 -39.45
N PHE A 278 0.30 -7.47 -40.24
CA PHE A 278 0.07 -8.82 -40.72
C PHE A 278 0.03 -8.83 -42.24
N GLN A 279 0.65 -9.84 -42.85
CA GLN A 279 0.73 -10.01 -44.29
C GLN A 279 0.20 -11.40 -44.66
N VAL A 280 -0.74 -11.44 -45.59
CA VAL A 280 -1.33 -12.69 -46.11
C VAL A 280 -1.15 -12.72 -47.61
N LYS A 281 -0.59 -13.82 -48.12
CA LYS A 281 -0.40 -14.05 -49.55
C LYS A 281 -1.13 -15.32 -49.99
N ARG A 282 -1.89 -15.24 -51.07
CA ARG A 282 -2.59 -16.39 -51.68
C ARG A 282 -2.53 -16.32 -53.21
N PRO A 283 -2.60 -17.46 -53.90
CA PRO A 283 -2.76 -17.50 -55.35
C PRO A 283 -4.18 -17.03 -55.75
N GLY A 284 -4.28 -16.43 -56.94
CA GLY A 284 -5.54 -15.98 -57.52
C GLY A 284 -5.35 -14.79 -58.45
N ASP A 285 -6.15 -14.73 -59.50
CA ASP A 285 -6.17 -13.73 -60.57
C ASP A 285 -7.51 -12.98 -60.67
N VAL A 286 -8.44 -13.26 -59.75
CA VAL A 286 -9.76 -12.62 -59.64
C VAL A 286 -9.81 -11.75 -58.38
N GLY A 287 -10.59 -10.67 -58.42
CA GLY A 287 -10.83 -9.84 -57.25
C GLY A 287 -11.55 -10.59 -56.13
N VAL A 288 -11.08 -10.43 -54.89
CA VAL A 288 -11.58 -11.19 -53.72
C VAL A 288 -12.17 -10.22 -52.70
N ARG A 289 -13.43 -10.46 -52.29
CA ARG A 289 -13.99 -9.76 -51.13
C ARG A 289 -13.41 -10.35 -49.85
N CYS A 290 -12.94 -9.50 -48.96
CA CYS A 290 -12.49 -9.92 -47.65
C CYS A 290 -13.06 -9.05 -46.52
N THR A 291 -13.28 -9.69 -45.38
CA THR A 291 -13.75 -9.07 -44.15
C THR A 291 -12.65 -9.22 -43.12
N VAL A 292 -12.12 -8.10 -42.63
CA VAL A 292 -11.13 -8.07 -41.55
C VAL A 292 -11.87 -7.80 -40.25
N LEU A 293 -11.84 -8.78 -39.35
CA LEU A 293 -12.38 -8.68 -38.00
C LEU A 293 -11.22 -8.44 -37.03
N LEU A 294 -11.33 -7.41 -36.20
CA LEU A 294 -10.33 -7.03 -35.22
C LEU A 294 -10.94 -7.05 -33.81
N MET A 295 -10.45 -7.95 -32.97
CA MET A 295 -10.88 -8.08 -31.58
C MET A 295 -9.90 -7.35 -30.67
N LEU A 296 -10.31 -6.21 -30.11
CA LEU A 296 -9.49 -5.44 -29.19
C LEU A 296 -9.20 -6.19 -27.89
N ASP A 297 -7.99 -6.02 -27.38
CA ASP A 297 -7.57 -6.53 -26.07
C ASP A 297 -7.82 -5.48 -24.98
N TYR A 298 -9.03 -5.45 -24.44
CA TYR A 298 -9.39 -4.55 -23.36
C TYR A 298 -8.77 -5.01 -22.04
N GLN A 299 -7.91 -4.17 -21.45
CA GLN A 299 -7.29 -4.44 -20.16
C GLN A 299 -7.56 -3.29 -19.17
N PRO A 300 -8.49 -3.46 -18.20
CA PRO A 300 -9.20 -4.71 -17.84
C PRO A 300 -10.31 -5.10 -18.83
N PRO A 301 -10.77 -6.38 -18.82
CA PRO A 301 -11.80 -6.86 -19.73
C PRO A 301 -13.07 -6.02 -19.71
N GLN A 302 -13.48 -5.56 -20.89
CA GLN A 302 -14.76 -4.92 -21.12
C GLN A 302 -15.75 -5.93 -21.69
N PHE A 303 -17.04 -5.67 -21.48
CA PHE A 303 -18.14 -6.53 -21.90
C PHE A 303 -19.21 -5.69 -22.60
N LYS A 304 -19.81 -6.25 -23.64
CA LYS A 304 -21.03 -5.73 -24.25
C LYS A 304 -22.21 -6.15 -23.38
N LEU A 305 -23.08 -5.20 -23.04
CA LEU A 305 -24.26 -5.48 -22.23
C LEU A 305 -25.40 -5.98 -23.12
N ASP A 306 -26.29 -6.79 -22.55
CA ASP A 306 -27.60 -7.07 -23.15
C ASP A 306 -28.30 -5.75 -23.57
N PRO A 307 -28.92 -5.66 -24.76
CA PRO A 307 -29.51 -4.42 -25.26
C PRO A 307 -30.50 -3.74 -24.31
N ARG A 308 -31.24 -4.51 -23.50
CA ARG A 308 -32.22 -3.99 -22.54
C ARG A 308 -31.50 -3.35 -21.36
N LEU A 309 -30.46 -4.01 -20.86
CA LEU A 309 -29.61 -3.49 -19.78
C LEU A 309 -28.80 -2.29 -20.25
N ALA A 310 -28.27 -2.34 -21.47
CA ALA A 310 -27.51 -1.26 -22.08
C ALA A 310 -28.34 0.03 -22.18
N ARG A 311 -29.60 -0.08 -22.61
CA ARG A 311 -30.53 1.05 -22.70
C ARG A 311 -30.91 1.60 -21.33
N MET A 312 -31.12 0.75 -20.33
CA MET A 312 -31.43 1.18 -18.97
C MET A 312 -30.27 1.95 -18.34
N LEU A 313 -29.05 1.43 -18.45
CA LEU A 313 -27.87 2.02 -17.80
C LEU A 313 -27.22 3.13 -18.64
N GLY A 314 -27.57 3.26 -19.92
CA GLY A 314 -26.92 4.16 -20.87
C GLY A 314 -25.49 3.71 -21.23
N ILE A 315 -25.20 2.40 -21.12
CA ILE A 315 -23.86 1.83 -21.28
C ILE A 315 -23.90 0.70 -22.30
N HIS A 316 -23.17 0.84 -23.41
CA HIS A 316 -23.08 -0.22 -24.42
C HIS A 316 -21.98 -1.24 -24.12
N THR A 317 -20.76 -0.76 -23.88
CA THR A 317 -19.58 -1.60 -23.61
C THR A 317 -18.75 -0.98 -22.49
N GLN A 318 -18.53 -1.71 -21.39
CA GLN A 318 -17.76 -1.23 -20.24
C GLN A 318 -17.17 -2.38 -19.41
N THR A 319 -16.32 -2.05 -18.44
CA THR A 319 -15.80 -3.01 -17.46
C THR A 319 -16.87 -3.42 -16.45
N ARG A 320 -16.80 -4.66 -15.96
CA ARG A 320 -17.75 -5.19 -14.96
C ARG A 320 -17.92 -4.29 -13.71
N PRO A 321 -16.86 -3.73 -13.10
CA PRO A 321 -17.02 -2.81 -11.96
C PRO A 321 -17.81 -1.55 -12.30
N VAL A 322 -17.58 -0.96 -13.47
CA VAL A 322 -18.30 0.25 -13.92
C VAL A 322 -19.78 -0.06 -14.17
N ILE A 323 -20.08 -1.23 -14.75
CA ILE A 323 -21.47 -1.68 -14.97
C ILE A 323 -22.19 -1.88 -13.63
N ILE A 324 -21.55 -2.54 -12.66
CA ILE A 324 -22.12 -2.73 -11.31
C ILE A 324 -22.34 -1.38 -10.63
N GLN A 325 -21.40 -0.43 -10.76
CA GLN A 325 -21.54 0.91 -10.21
C GLN A 325 -22.70 1.68 -10.86
N ALA A 326 -22.89 1.57 -12.16
CA ALA A 326 -24.01 2.18 -12.87
C ALA A 326 -25.35 1.58 -12.44
N LEU A 327 -25.42 0.25 -12.31
CA LEU A 327 -26.58 -0.43 -11.76
C LEU A 327 -26.87 0.02 -10.32
N TRP A 328 -25.84 0.17 -9.50
CA TRP A 328 -25.99 0.69 -8.14
C TRP A 328 -26.51 2.13 -8.12
N GLN A 329 -26.02 2.97 -9.04
CA GLN A 329 -26.49 4.34 -9.19
C GLN A 329 -27.97 4.37 -9.61
N TYR A 330 -28.40 3.48 -10.50
CA TYR A 330 -29.80 3.30 -10.86
C TYR A 330 -30.66 2.93 -9.64
N VAL A 331 -30.26 1.91 -8.88
CA VAL A 331 -30.94 1.47 -7.65
C VAL A 331 -31.09 2.61 -6.64
N LYS A 332 -30.03 3.39 -6.42
CA LYS A 332 -30.07 4.55 -5.52
C LYS A 332 -31.01 5.64 -6.01
N THR A 333 -30.95 5.98 -7.30
CA THR A 333 -31.75 7.05 -7.90
C THR A 333 -33.24 6.73 -7.84
N HIS A 334 -33.59 5.46 -8.07
CA HIS A 334 -34.97 4.96 -8.03
C HIS A 334 -35.41 4.46 -6.64
N LYS A 335 -34.56 4.60 -5.61
CA LYS A 335 -34.83 4.17 -4.22
C LYS A 335 -35.30 2.71 -4.12
N LEU A 336 -34.67 1.82 -4.87
CA LEU A 336 -35.05 0.41 -4.97
C LEU A 336 -34.46 -0.47 -3.87
N GLN A 337 -33.60 0.09 -3.01
CA GLN A 337 -33.10 -0.61 -1.83
C GLN A 337 -34.19 -0.68 -0.76
N ASP A 338 -34.37 -1.87 -0.18
CA ASP A 338 -35.35 -2.07 0.87
C ASP A 338 -34.94 -1.28 2.15
N PRO A 339 -35.86 -0.48 2.73
CA PRO A 339 -35.55 0.35 3.89
C PRO A 339 -35.35 -0.47 5.18
N HIS A 340 -35.99 -1.63 5.29
CA HIS A 340 -35.90 -2.51 6.45
C HIS A 340 -34.75 -3.52 6.29
N GLU A 341 -34.57 -4.05 5.08
CA GLU A 341 -33.51 -5.02 4.77
C GLU A 341 -32.53 -4.47 3.73
N ARG A 342 -31.57 -3.65 4.17
CA ARG A 342 -30.62 -2.96 3.25
C ARG A 342 -29.76 -3.86 2.38
N GLU A 343 -29.76 -5.17 2.58
CA GLU A 343 -29.08 -6.13 1.69
C GLU A 343 -29.90 -6.51 0.45
N PHE A 344 -31.20 -6.18 0.43
CA PHE A 344 -32.12 -6.50 -0.65
C PHE A 344 -32.46 -5.29 -1.52
N ILE A 345 -32.69 -5.60 -2.79
CA ILE A 345 -33.18 -4.68 -3.81
C ILE A 345 -34.54 -5.20 -4.28
N THR A 346 -35.53 -4.32 -4.22
CA THR A 346 -36.84 -4.54 -4.83
C THR A 346 -36.75 -4.11 -6.28
N CYS A 347 -36.70 -5.09 -7.19
CA CYS A 347 -36.59 -4.83 -8.61
C CYS A 347 -37.85 -4.13 -9.10
N ASP A 348 -37.69 -3.02 -9.81
CA ASP A 348 -38.79 -2.35 -10.50
C ASP A 348 -39.18 -3.10 -11.78
N LYS A 349 -40.17 -2.58 -12.53
CA LYS A 349 -40.66 -3.23 -13.76
C LYS A 349 -39.54 -3.51 -14.77
N TYR A 350 -38.54 -2.63 -14.87
CA TYR A 350 -37.44 -2.75 -15.82
C TYR A 350 -36.40 -3.76 -15.35
N LEU A 351 -36.02 -3.74 -14.06
CA LEU A 351 -35.10 -4.72 -13.49
C LEU A 351 -35.71 -6.13 -13.44
N GLN A 352 -36.99 -6.26 -13.12
CA GLN A 352 -37.71 -7.54 -13.17
C GLN A 352 -37.69 -8.14 -14.57
N GLN A 353 -37.82 -7.29 -15.58
CA GLN A 353 -37.79 -7.67 -16.97
C GLN A 353 -36.42 -8.22 -17.41
N ILE A 354 -35.32 -7.72 -16.84
CA ILE A 354 -33.95 -8.07 -17.21
C ILE A 354 -33.37 -9.20 -16.36
N PHE A 355 -33.55 -9.15 -15.04
CA PHE A 355 -33.02 -10.12 -14.09
C PHE A 355 -34.01 -11.24 -13.74
N GLU A 356 -35.24 -11.16 -14.26
CA GLU A 356 -36.31 -12.16 -14.10
C GLU A 356 -36.66 -12.43 -12.63
N THR A 357 -36.42 -11.45 -11.74
CA THR A 357 -36.72 -11.55 -10.31
C THR A 357 -37.34 -10.29 -9.75
N ARG A 358 -38.30 -10.49 -8.85
CA ARG A 358 -38.98 -9.40 -8.13
C ARG A 358 -38.10 -8.78 -7.04
N ARG A 359 -37.22 -9.57 -6.45
CA ARG A 359 -36.34 -9.18 -5.34
C ARG A 359 -35.02 -9.93 -5.47
N MET A 360 -33.90 -9.28 -5.17
CA MET A 360 -32.58 -9.94 -5.15
C MET A 360 -31.64 -9.28 -4.13
N LYS A 361 -30.63 -10.03 -3.65
CA LYS A 361 -29.57 -9.48 -2.78
C LYS A 361 -28.48 -8.76 -3.57
N PHE A 362 -27.80 -7.78 -2.96
CA PHE A 362 -26.62 -7.14 -3.58
C PHE A 362 -25.52 -8.14 -3.94
N SER A 363 -25.31 -9.18 -3.12
CA SER A 363 -24.30 -10.22 -3.34
C SER A 363 -24.60 -11.10 -4.57
N GLU A 364 -25.85 -11.17 -5.01
CA GLU A 364 -26.26 -11.95 -6.19
C GLU A 364 -26.01 -11.20 -7.50
N ILE A 365 -25.89 -9.86 -7.46
CA ILE A 365 -25.73 -9.02 -8.66
C ILE A 365 -24.61 -9.52 -9.56
N PRO A 366 -23.38 -9.79 -9.07
CA PRO A 366 -22.31 -10.21 -9.96
C PRO A 366 -22.67 -11.49 -10.72
N GLN A 367 -23.26 -12.48 -10.05
CA GLN A 367 -23.63 -13.76 -10.66
C GLN A 367 -24.75 -13.59 -11.68
N ARG A 368 -25.83 -12.88 -11.32
CA ARG A 368 -26.96 -12.60 -12.23
C ARG A 368 -26.55 -11.77 -13.44
N LEU A 369 -25.65 -10.79 -13.24
CA LEU A 369 -25.11 -9.97 -14.31
C LEU A 369 -24.29 -10.78 -15.30
N HIS A 370 -23.64 -11.88 -14.87
CA HIS A 370 -22.74 -12.65 -15.74
C HIS A 370 -23.42 -13.15 -17.03
N ALA A 371 -24.67 -13.60 -16.94
CA ALA A 371 -25.44 -14.07 -18.10
C ALA A 371 -25.85 -12.95 -19.08
N LEU A 372 -25.76 -11.68 -18.65
CA LEU A 372 -26.13 -10.49 -19.42
C LEU A 372 -24.90 -9.75 -19.99
N LEU A 373 -23.70 -10.30 -19.78
CA LEU A 373 -22.44 -9.76 -20.26
C LEU A 373 -21.89 -10.63 -21.39
N MET A 374 -21.87 -10.08 -22.59
CA MET A 374 -21.33 -10.72 -23.78
C MET A 374 -19.91 -10.18 -24.08
N PRO A 375 -19.09 -10.94 -24.83
CA PRO A 375 -17.84 -10.41 -25.36
C PRO A 375 -18.08 -9.12 -26.17
N PRO A 376 -17.14 -8.15 -26.14
CA PRO A 376 -17.21 -6.97 -27.00
C PRO A 376 -17.28 -7.35 -28.48
N GLU A 377 -17.99 -6.56 -29.26
CA GLU A 377 -18.08 -6.79 -30.70
C GLU A 377 -16.74 -6.51 -31.39
N PRO A 378 -16.34 -7.35 -32.37
CA PRO A 378 -15.19 -7.08 -33.19
C PRO A 378 -15.42 -5.82 -34.04
N ILE A 379 -14.33 -5.13 -34.37
CA ILE A 379 -14.36 -4.11 -35.40
C ILE A 379 -14.32 -4.83 -36.75
N ILE A 380 -15.30 -4.57 -37.61
CA ILE A 380 -15.46 -5.23 -38.91
C ILE A 380 -15.12 -4.22 -39.99
N ILE A 381 -14.15 -4.57 -40.85
CA ILE A 381 -13.74 -3.78 -42.00
C ILE A 381 -13.90 -4.62 -43.26
N ASN A 382 -14.76 -4.17 -44.17
CA ASN A 382 -14.95 -4.82 -45.47
C ASN A 382 -13.98 -4.22 -46.48
N HIS A 383 -13.20 -5.05 -47.15
CA HIS A 383 -12.22 -4.65 -48.16
C HIS A 383 -12.35 -5.53 -49.41
N ILE A 384 -11.99 -4.99 -50.57
CA ILE A 384 -11.98 -5.73 -51.83
C ILE A 384 -10.54 -5.74 -52.33
N ILE A 385 -9.97 -6.95 -52.45
CA ILE A 385 -8.65 -7.17 -53.03
C ILE A 385 -8.81 -7.04 -54.54
N SER A 386 -8.33 -5.92 -55.09
CA SER A 386 -8.32 -5.65 -56.53
C SER A 386 -7.08 -6.26 -57.18
N VAL A 387 -7.26 -6.82 -58.37
CA VAL A 387 -6.18 -7.33 -59.24
C VAL A 387 -5.74 -6.29 -60.28
N ASP A 388 -6.42 -5.15 -60.34
CA ASP A 388 -6.09 -4.06 -61.26
C ASP A 388 -4.75 -3.40 -60.86
N PRO A 389 -3.77 -3.29 -61.78
CA PRO A 389 -2.53 -2.56 -61.54
C PRO A 389 -2.71 -1.12 -61.06
N ASN A 390 -3.81 -0.44 -61.43
CA ASN A 390 -4.08 0.94 -61.00
C ASN A 390 -4.49 1.04 -59.52
N ASP A 391 -5.03 -0.02 -58.93
CA ASP A 391 -5.51 -0.01 -57.54
C ASP A 391 -4.45 -0.42 -56.51
N GLN A 392 -3.29 -0.93 -56.96
CA GLN A 392 -2.23 -1.47 -56.08
C GLN A 392 -1.60 -0.43 -55.12
N LYS A 393 -1.83 0.87 -55.33
CA LYS A 393 -1.33 1.95 -54.48
C LYS A 393 -2.39 2.53 -53.53
N LYS A 394 -3.63 2.04 -53.55
CA LYS A 394 -4.70 2.54 -52.70
C LYS A 394 -4.60 1.87 -51.33
N THR A 395 -4.16 2.64 -50.33
CA THR A 395 -4.20 2.22 -48.93
C THR A 395 -5.43 2.79 -48.26
N ALA A 396 -6.34 1.91 -47.82
CA ALA A 396 -7.49 2.32 -47.01
C ALA A 396 -7.03 2.58 -45.57
N CYS A 397 -7.44 3.72 -45.01
CA CYS A 397 -7.06 4.14 -43.66
C CYS A 397 -8.29 4.20 -42.74
N TYR A 398 -8.20 3.58 -41.57
CA TYR A 398 -9.26 3.55 -40.57
C TYR A 398 -8.73 3.97 -39.21
N ASP A 399 -9.34 4.97 -38.59
CA ASP A 399 -8.97 5.43 -37.25
C ASP A 399 -9.91 4.84 -36.20
N ILE A 400 -9.35 4.18 -35.19
CA ILE A 400 -10.10 3.62 -34.07
C ILE A 400 -9.56 4.16 -32.74
N ASP A 401 -10.45 4.29 -31.75
CA ASP A 401 -10.04 4.70 -30.41
C ASP A 401 -9.54 3.49 -29.61
N VAL A 402 -8.32 3.59 -29.07
CA VAL A 402 -7.70 2.57 -28.20
C VAL A 402 -7.29 3.18 -26.87
N GLU A 403 -7.34 2.37 -25.82
CA GLU A 403 -6.93 2.77 -24.47
C GLU A 403 -5.45 2.46 -24.22
N VAL A 404 -4.69 3.47 -23.77
CA VAL A 404 -3.26 3.37 -23.46
C VAL A 404 -3.03 3.73 -21.99
N ASP A 405 -2.07 3.07 -21.35
CA ASP A 405 -1.63 3.42 -19.99
C ASP A 405 -1.09 4.85 -19.95
N ASP A 406 -1.46 5.61 -18.92
CA ASP A 406 -0.92 6.94 -18.66
C ASP A 406 0.60 6.88 -18.36
N THR A 407 1.36 7.83 -18.92
CA THR A 407 2.80 7.97 -18.69
C THR A 407 3.13 8.28 -17.23
N LEU A 408 2.18 8.87 -16.48
CA LEU A 408 2.31 9.15 -15.05
C LEU A 408 2.56 7.89 -14.22
N LYS A 409 2.09 6.72 -14.67
CA LYS A 409 2.29 5.43 -13.98
C LYS A 409 3.77 5.12 -13.77
N ALA A 410 4.62 5.38 -14.77
CA ALA A 410 6.06 5.16 -14.68
C ALA A 410 6.72 6.12 -13.68
N GLN A 411 6.33 7.40 -13.72
CA GLN A 411 6.83 8.43 -12.80
C GLN A 411 6.42 8.12 -11.34
N MET A 412 5.17 7.72 -11.11
CA MET A 412 4.66 7.32 -9.80
C MET A 412 5.40 6.10 -9.25
N ASN A 413 5.63 5.08 -10.07
CA ASN A 413 6.44 3.91 -9.67
C ASN A 413 7.88 4.30 -9.32
N SER A 414 8.49 5.19 -10.11
CA SER A 414 9.82 5.71 -9.80
C SER A 414 9.88 6.41 -8.45
N PHE A 415 8.88 7.26 -8.13
CA PHE A 415 8.77 7.91 -6.82
C PHE A 415 8.57 6.91 -5.66
N LEU A 416 7.80 5.84 -5.85
CA LEU A 416 7.59 4.84 -4.81
C LEU A 416 8.83 3.99 -4.51
N LEU A 417 9.65 3.75 -5.55
CA LEU A 417 10.89 2.98 -5.49
C LEU A 417 12.08 3.82 -5.06
N SER A 418 12.01 5.15 -5.19
CA SER A 418 13.09 6.02 -4.74
C SER A 418 13.19 6.00 -3.20
N THR A 419 14.04 5.12 -2.68
CA THR A 419 14.47 5.09 -1.27
C THR A 419 15.87 5.66 -1.10
N ALA A 420 16.39 6.34 -2.13
CA ALA A 420 17.81 6.65 -2.31
C ALA A 420 18.48 7.39 -1.13
N SER A 421 17.71 8.09 -0.29
CA SER A 421 18.25 8.85 0.84
C SER A 421 17.93 8.26 2.22
N GLN A 422 17.30 7.09 2.33
CA GLN A 422 16.92 6.55 3.65
C GLN A 422 18.12 6.17 4.52
N GLN A 423 19.21 5.68 3.91
CA GLN A 423 20.42 5.32 4.65
C GLN A 423 21.16 6.55 5.19
N GLU A 424 21.23 7.63 4.41
CA GLU A 424 21.82 8.89 4.82
C GLU A 424 21.01 9.53 5.96
N ILE A 425 19.67 9.55 5.83
CA ILE A 425 18.78 10.02 6.90
C ILE A 425 18.99 9.21 8.19
N ALA A 426 19.11 7.88 8.09
CA ALA A 426 19.37 7.04 9.26
C ALA A 426 20.73 7.34 9.93
N GLY A 427 21.75 7.67 9.14
CA GLY A 427 23.06 8.10 9.64
C GLY A 427 22.99 9.45 10.36
N LEU A 428 22.32 10.44 9.76
CA LEU A 428 22.09 11.75 10.37
C LEU A 428 21.28 11.63 11.67
N ASP A 429 20.24 10.82 11.65
CA ASP A 429 19.46 10.52 12.85
C ASP A 429 20.35 9.94 13.94
N HIS A 430 21.21 8.96 13.63
CA HIS A 430 22.10 8.39 14.64
C HIS A 430 23.00 9.45 15.29
N LYS A 431 23.55 10.37 14.49
CA LYS A 431 24.38 11.47 14.96
C LYS A 431 23.60 12.46 15.84
N ILE A 432 22.34 12.74 15.51
CA ILE A 432 21.45 13.56 16.34
C ILE A 432 21.29 12.91 17.73
N HIS A 433 21.02 11.60 17.78
CA HIS A 433 20.83 10.89 19.06
C HIS A 433 22.11 10.93 19.92
N GLU A 434 23.27 10.63 19.34
CA GLU A 434 24.57 10.66 20.05
C GLU A 434 24.88 12.06 20.59
N THR A 435 24.57 13.10 19.80
CA THR A 435 24.76 14.50 20.22
C THR A 435 23.84 14.85 21.39
N ILE A 436 22.58 14.43 21.36
CA ILE A 436 21.62 14.69 22.45
C ILE A 436 22.03 13.95 23.73
N GLU A 437 22.51 12.70 23.62
CA GLU A 437 23.03 11.96 24.76
C GLU A 437 24.22 12.69 25.40
N THR A 438 25.15 13.16 24.58
CA THR A 438 26.29 13.97 25.04
C THR A 438 25.81 15.27 25.72
N ILE A 439 24.81 15.96 25.14
CA ILE A 439 24.20 17.15 25.76
C ILE A 439 23.61 16.81 27.14
N ASN A 440 22.94 15.66 27.29
CA ASN A 440 22.35 15.24 28.56
C ASN A 440 23.40 14.92 29.63
N GLN A 441 24.51 14.29 29.23
CA GLN A 441 25.65 14.02 30.12
C GLN A 441 26.27 15.34 30.59
N LEU A 442 26.56 16.26 29.66
CA LEU A 442 27.13 17.58 29.97
C LEU A 442 26.18 18.44 30.81
N LYS A 443 24.87 18.36 30.55
CA LYS A 443 23.85 19.00 31.36
C LYS A 443 23.96 18.55 32.82
N THR A 444 24.02 17.23 33.05
CA THR A 444 24.08 16.65 34.39
C THR A 444 25.36 17.07 35.11
N GLN A 445 26.50 17.04 34.42
CA GLN A 445 27.78 17.52 34.95
C GLN A 445 27.72 19.01 35.31
N ARG A 446 27.17 19.85 34.43
CA ARG A 446 27.01 21.28 34.69
C ARG A 446 26.13 21.53 35.92
N GLU A 447 25.00 20.83 36.03
CA GLU A 447 24.09 20.95 37.18
C GLU A 447 24.77 20.54 38.48
N PHE A 448 25.51 19.43 38.48
CA PHE A 448 26.30 18.96 39.62
C PHE A 448 27.34 20.01 40.08
N MET A 449 28.10 20.56 39.14
CA MET A 449 29.12 21.57 39.47
C MET A 449 28.49 22.86 39.99
N LEU A 450 27.35 23.27 39.43
CA LEU A 450 26.61 24.46 39.89
C LEU A 450 25.98 24.26 41.27
N SER A 451 25.44 23.07 41.59
CA SER A 451 24.90 22.80 42.92
C SER A 451 26.01 22.82 43.98
N PHE A 452 27.17 22.22 43.69
CA PHE A 452 28.33 22.28 44.58
C PHE A 452 28.82 23.72 44.79
N ALA A 453 28.93 24.51 43.71
CA ALA A 453 29.40 25.89 43.80
C ALA A 453 28.44 26.83 44.54
N ARG A 454 27.14 26.51 44.57
CA ARG A 454 26.10 27.32 45.24
C ARG A 454 26.09 27.11 46.76
N ASP A 455 26.12 25.85 47.20
CA ASP A 455 26.17 25.48 48.62
C ASP A 455 26.99 24.19 48.79
N PRO A 456 28.31 24.29 48.97
CA PRO A 456 29.17 23.12 49.00
C PRO A 456 28.92 22.24 50.21
N GLN A 457 28.55 22.81 51.36
CA GLN A 457 28.33 22.04 52.59
C GLN A 457 27.03 21.24 52.51
N GLY A 458 25.92 21.89 52.14
CA GLY A 458 24.64 21.21 51.94
C GLY A 458 24.76 20.15 50.85
N PHE A 459 25.40 20.49 49.73
CA PHE A 459 25.61 19.56 48.63
C PHE A 459 26.43 18.32 49.03
N ILE A 460 27.53 18.44 49.78
CA ILE A 460 28.32 17.29 50.23
C ILE A 460 27.46 16.35 51.10
N ASN A 461 26.64 16.91 51.99
CA ASN A 461 25.74 16.11 52.82
C ASN A 461 24.71 15.34 51.96
N ASP A 462 24.06 16.03 51.01
CA ASP A 462 23.11 15.42 50.08
C ASP A 462 23.78 14.35 49.20
N TRP A 463 25.02 14.62 48.76
CA TRP A 463 25.79 13.69 47.94
C TRP A 463 26.15 12.42 48.70
N LEU A 464 26.62 12.53 49.96
CA LEU A 464 26.89 11.38 50.82
C LEU A 464 25.62 10.55 51.06
N GLN A 465 24.48 11.20 51.32
CA GLN A 465 23.20 10.52 51.47
C GLN A 465 22.78 9.78 50.18
N SER A 466 22.93 10.44 49.02
CA SER A 466 22.62 9.84 47.71
C SER A 466 23.51 8.62 47.45
N GLN A 467 24.83 8.74 47.61
CA GLN A 467 25.77 7.63 47.38
C GLN A 467 25.53 6.47 48.35
N CYS A 468 25.20 6.75 49.61
CA CYS A 468 24.82 5.71 50.57
C CYS A 468 23.56 4.96 50.11
N ARG A 469 22.54 5.69 49.64
CA ARG A 469 21.30 5.10 49.11
C ARG A 469 21.55 4.27 47.85
N ASP A 470 22.35 4.79 46.91
CA ASP A 470 22.67 4.10 45.67
C ASP A 470 23.46 2.82 45.95
N LEU A 471 24.44 2.87 46.85
CA LEU A 471 25.21 1.69 47.26
C LEU A 471 24.35 0.64 47.95
N LYS A 472 23.46 1.05 48.87
CA LYS A 472 22.50 0.16 49.50
C LYS A 472 21.60 -0.52 48.47
N THR A 473 21.14 0.22 47.48
CA THR A 473 20.31 -0.29 46.38
C THR A 473 21.09 -1.28 45.51
N MET A 474 22.34 -0.97 45.15
CA MET A 474 23.17 -1.86 44.33
C MET A 474 23.57 -3.16 45.04
N ALA A 475 23.67 -3.13 46.37
CA ALA A 475 24.07 -4.28 47.19
C ALA A 475 22.87 -4.99 47.84
N ASP A 476 21.63 -4.61 47.50
CA ASP A 476 20.39 -5.09 48.13
C ASP A 476 20.40 -5.01 49.67
N VAL A 477 21.12 -4.02 50.21
CA VAL A 477 21.21 -3.78 51.66
C VAL A 477 19.99 -2.98 52.08
N VAL A 478 19.17 -3.59 52.94
CA VAL A 478 17.95 -2.98 53.49
C VAL A 478 18.23 -2.47 54.90
N GLY A 479 17.54 -1.40 55.29
CA GLY A 479 17.60 -0.83 56.63
C GLY A 479 18.67 0.27 56.79
N ASN A 480 18.56 0.96 57.91
CA ASN A 480 19.55 1.95 58.31
C ASN A 480 19.99 1.63 59.75
N PRO A 481 21.12 0.92 59.93
CA PRO A 481 21.56 0.49 61.25
C PRO A 481 21.70 1.62 62.26
N GLU A 482 22.03 2.83 61.80
CA GLU A 482 22.14 3.99 62.68
C GLU A 482 20.78 4.50 63.16
N GLU A 483 19.73 4.44 62.33
CA GLU A 483 18.37 4.75 62.78
C GLU A 483 17.82 3.65 63.69
N GLU A 484 18.07 2.38 63.36
CA GLU A 484 17.64 1.22 64.16
C GLU A 484 18.25 1.20 65.57
N ARG A 485 19.38 1.91 65.78
CA ARG A 485 19.99 2.07 67.11
C ARG A 485 19.30 3.13 67.97
N MET A 486 18.54 4.03 67.37
CA MET A 486 17.88 5.14 68.06
C MET A 486 16.53 4.67 68.62
N ALA A 487 16.19 5.09 69.84
CA ALA A 487 14.94 4.69 70.48
C ALA A 487 13.72 5.21 69.70
N GLU A 488 13.85 6.38 69.09
CA GLU A 488 12.88 7.06 68.22
C GLU A 488 12.36 6.15 67.09
N PHE A 489 13.22 5.25 66.57
CA PHE A 489 12.85 4.31 65.52
C PHE A 489 11.74 3.33 65.95
N TYR A 490 11.67 3.00 67.24
CA TYR A 490 10.70 2.06 67.79
C TYR A 490 9.40 2.71 68.28
N PHE A 491 9.26 4.04 68.18
CA PHE A 491 8.01 4.76 68.47
C PHE A 491 7.10 4.91 67.23
N GLN A 492 7.35 4.13 66.18
CA GLN A 492 6.58 4.18 64.94
C GLN A 492 5.27 3.36 65.04
N PRO A 493 4.23 3.69 64.23
CA PRO A 493 2.94 2.99 64.28
C PRO A 493 3.01 1.47 64.07
N TRP A 494 4.03 1.00 63.33
CA TRP A 494 4.24 -0.42 63.07
C TRP A 494 4.78 -1.19 64.29
N ALA A 495 5.29 -0.51 65.33
CA ALA A 495 5.98 -1.16 66.44
C ALA A 495 5.06 -2.11 67.24
N GLN A 496 3.83 -1.68 67.55
CA GLN A 496 2.87 -2.51 68.29
C GLN A 496 2.52 -3.79 67.51
N GLU A 497 2.23 -3.65 66.22
CA GLU A 497 1.91 -4.80 65.36
C GLU A 497 3.13 -5.73 65.18
N ALA A 498 4.33 -5.15 65.03
CA ALA A 498 5.57 -5.92 64.91
C ALA A 498 5.84 -6.76 66.17
N VAL A 499 5.60 -6.21 67.37
CA VAL A 499 5.70 -6.98 68.62
C VAL A 499 4.68 -8.10 68.68
N CYS A 500 3.43 -7.87 68.25
CA CYS A 500 2.41 -8.93 68.18
C CYS A 500 2.81 -10.06 67.22
N ARG A 501 3.27 -9.72 66.01
CA ARG A 501 3.77 -10.71 65.02
C ARG A 501 4.99 -11.47 65.54
N TYR A 502 5.93 -10.77 66.16
CA TYR A 502 7.10 -11.36 66.81
C TYR A 502 6.67 -12.35 67.91
N PHE A 503 5.77 -11.94 68.81
CA PHE A 503 5.28 -12.77 69.90
C PHE A 503 4.58 -14.03 69.39
N TYR A 504 3.68 -13.89 68.41
CA TYR A 504 3.03 -15.03 67.75
C TYR A 504 4.07 -16.02 67.20
N SER A 505 5.04 -15.52 66.42
CA SER A 505 6.10 -16.37 65.85
C SER A 505 6.95 -17.07 66.91
N LYS A 506 7.24 -16.39 68.02
CA LYS A 506 8.00 -16.94 69.14
C LYS A 506 7.22 -18.00 69.92
N VAL A 507 5.92 -17.80 70.14
CA VAL A 507 5.06 -18.81 70.76
C VAL A 507 5.01 -20.06 69.89
N GLN A 508 4.83 -19.94 68.56
CA GLN A 508 4.87 -21.11 67.67
C GLN A 508 6.24 -21.78 67.64
N GLN A 509 7.33 -21.01 67.70
CA GLN A 509 8.68 -21.56 67.84
C GLN A 509 8.80 -22.39 69.13
N ARG A 510 8.44 -21.83 70.28
CA ARG A 510 8.51 -22.52 71.59
C ARG A 510 7.62 -23.75 71.65
N ARG A 511 6.43 -23.66 71.07
CA ARG A 511 5.52 -24.79 70.92
C ARG A 511 6.16 -25.92 70.12
N ARG A 512 6.76 -25.62 68.95
CA ARG A 512 7.47 -26.62 68.14
C ARG A 512 8.67 -27.21 68.87
N GLU A 513 9.44 -26.41 69.61
CA GLU A 513 10.55 -26.90 70.44
C GLU A 513 10.06 -27.87 71.53
N LEU A 514 8.92 -27.56 72.18
CA LEU A 514 8.29 -28.43 73.18
C LEU A 514 7.71 -29.71 72.56
N GLU A 515 6.99 -29.62 71.45
CA GLU A 515 6.46 -30.77 70.71
C GLU A 515 7.60 -31.69 70.25
N GLN A 516 8.72 -31.12 69.80
CA GLN A 516 9.93 -31.86 69.42
C GLN A 516 10.61 -32.51 70.63
N ALA A 517 10.71 -31.82 71.77
CA ALA A 517 11.30 -32.35 73.01
C ALA A 517 10.44 -33.44 73.65
N LEU A 518 9.11 -33.36 73.50
CA LEU A 518 8.14 -34.33 74.00
C LEU A 518 7.90 -35.49 73.02
N GLY A 519 8.56 -35.51 71.86
CA GLY A 519 8.47 -36.59 70.87
C GLY A 519 7.14 -36.66 70.13
N ILE A 520 6.32 -35.60 70.19
CA ILE A 520 5.00 -35.54 69.57
C ILE A 520 5.20 -35.16 68.09
N ARG A 521 5.38 -36.16 67.22
CA ARG A 521 5.30 -35.96 65.77
C ARG A 521 3.82 -35.88 65.37
N ASN A 522 3.30 -34.69 65.10
CA ASN A 522 2.07 -34.57 64.32
C ASN A 522 2.36 -35.05 62.89
N THR A 523 1.67 -36.11 62.47
CA THR A 523 1.47 -36.49 61.06
C THR A 523 0.68 -35.41 60.32
#